data_AF-A0A9Q0RLM0-F1
#
_entry.id   AF-A0A9Q0RLM0-F1
#
_cell.length_a   1.000
_cell.length_b   1.000
_cell.length_c   1.000
_cell.angle_alpha   90.00
_cell.angle_beta   90.00
_cell.angle_gamma   90.00
#
_symmetry.space_group_name_H-M   'P 1'
#
loop_
_entity.id
_entity.type
_entity.pdbx_description
1 polymer ?
#
loop_
_entity_poly.entity_id
_entity_poly.type
_entity_poly.pdbx_seq_one_letter_code
_entity_poly.pdbx_strand_id
1 'polypeptide(L)'
;MSPKGNQSANPKRNKANARERNRMHGLNHALDELRRHIPLSSWNLNSSFPIINYHHTMMMTTTTTTSSSYRTNHHHHQTKLSKIETLRLARNYLILLTEIVHYHQCYNRLLTGQILAYGLGQQSLNQLATLLNIDGSIRSLSEPCRQVQAIFAKYSII
;
A
#
# COMPACT_ATOMS: atom_id res chain seq x y z
N MET A 1 -26.98 52.93 14.83
CA MET A 1 -26.25 51.64 14.85
C MET A 1 -25.94 51.26 13.41
N SER A 2 -24.72 51.53 12.93
CA SER A 2 -24.32 51.17 11.57
C SER A 2 -23.93 49.68 11.51
N PRO A 3 -24.35 48.93 10.48
CA PRO A 3 -24.04 47.52 10.38
C PRO A 3 -22.55 47.35 10.07
N LYS A 4 -21.89 46.46 10.82
CA LYS A 4 -20.48 46.09 10.62
C LYS A 4 -20.32 45.61 9.17
N GLY A 5 -19.57 46.37 8.38
CA GLY A 5 -19.24 46.04 7.00
C GLY A 5 -18.70 44.62 6.91
N ASN A 6 -19.42 43.80 6.15
CA ASN A 6 -18.98 42.47 5.74
C ASN A 6 -17.61 42.66 5.07
N GLN A 7 -16.54 42.17 5.70
CA GLN A 7 -15.20 42.21 5.11
C GLN A 7 -15.24 41.35 3.85
N SER A 8 -15.51 41.98 2.71
CA SER A 8 -15.63 41.31 1.42
C SER A 8 -14.38 40.46 1.17
N ALA A 9 -14.58 39.16 0.99
CA ALA A 9 -13.49 38.22 0.74
C ALA A 9 -12.68 38.70 -0.47
N ASN A 10 -11.43 39.11 -0.24
CA ASN A 10 -10.57 39.71 -1.26
C ASN A 10 -10.50 38.80 -2.50
N PRO A 11 -10.95 39.26 -3.69
CA PRO A 11 -11.02 38.42 -4.89
C PRO A 11 -9.69 37.79 -5.30
N LYS A 12 -8.55 38.46 -5.02
CA LYS A 12 -7.20 37.91 -5.28
C LYS A 12 -6.90 36.73 -4.36
N ARG A 13 -7.28 36.82 -3.07
CA ARG A 13 -7.16 35.73 -2.09
C ARG A 13 -8.06 34.55 -2.49
N ASN A 14 -9.29 34.81 -2.93
CA ASN A 14 -10.21 33.76 -3.38
C ASN A 14 -9.67 33.02 -4.61
N LYS A 15 -9.13 33.75 -5.60
CA LYS A 15 -8.49 33.14 -6.78
C LYS A 15 -7.25 32.33 -6.41
N ALA A 16 -6.44 32.79 -5.45
CA ALA A 16 -5.28 32.05 -4.95
C ALA A 16 -5.69 30.76 -4.23
N ASN A 17 -6.68 30.82 -3.34
CA ASN A 17 -7.21 29.65 -2.63
C ASN A 17 -7.80 28.61 -3.60
N ALA A 18 -8.49 29.05 -4.65
CA ALA A 18 -9.00 28.14 -5.69
C ALA A 18 -7.89 27.40 -6.43
N ARG A 19 -6.78 28.09 -6.76
CA ARG A 19 -5.61 27.45 -7.37
C ARG A 19 -4.99 26.41 -6.44
N GLU A 20 -4.84 26.72 -5.16
CA GLU A 20 -4.26 25.76 -4.20
C GLU A 20 -5.15 24.53 -4.01
N ARG A 21 -6.48 24.71 -3.95
CA ARG A 21 -7.42 23.57 -3.94
C ARG A 21 -7.22 22.68 -5.17
N ASN A 22 -7.15 23.25 -6.37
CA ASN A 22 -6.94 22.48 -7.59
C ASN A 22 -5.59 21.75 -7.59
N ARG A 23 -4.52 22.41 -7.11
CA ARG A 23 -3.20 21.77 -6.93
C ARG A 23 -3.29 20.58 -5.96
N MET A 24 -3.97 20.76 -4.84
CA MET A 24 -4.17 19.70 -3.84
C MET A 24 -5.04 18.55 -4.34
N HIS A 25 -6.05 18.83 -5.18
CA HIS A 25 -6.83 17.79 -5.86
C HIS A 25 -5.94 16.93 -6.77
N GLY A 26 -5.04 17.55 -7.54
CA GLY A 26 -4.07 16.83 -8.36
C GLY A 26 -3.14 15.93 -7.54
N LEU A 27 -2.62 16.44 -6.41
CA LEU A 27 -1.77 15.65 -5.51
C LEU A 27 -2.52 14.47 -4.88
N ASN A 28 -3.73 14.70 -4.39
CA ASN A 28 -4.54 13.63 -3.81
C ASN A 28 -4.93 12.57 -4.85
N HIS A 29 -5.21 12.99 -6.09
CA HIS A 29 -5.45 12.07 -7.21
C HIS A 29 -4.23 11.18 -7.49
N ALA A 30 -3.02 11.76 -7.54
CA ALA A 30 -1.78 10.99 -7.72
C ALA A 30 -1.52 10.02 -6.55
N LEU A 31 -1.87 10.41 -5.32
CA LEU A 31 -1.77 9.51 -4.17
C LEU A 31 -2.79 8.36 -4.23
N ASP A 32 -3.99 8.61 -4.72
CA ASP A 32 -5.00 7.57 -4.98
C ASP A 32 -4.56 6.64 -6.13
N GLU A 33 -3.89 7.16 -7.17
CA GLU A 33 -3.23 6.37 -8.22
C GLU A 33 -2.15 5.43 -7.65
N LEU A 34 -1.28 5.98 -6.79
CA LEU A 34 -0.24 5.20 -6.14
C LEU A 34 -0.82 4.06 -5.31
N ARG A 35 -1.93 4.29 -4.59
CA ARG A 35 -2.61 3.23 -3.82
C ARG A 35 -3.00 2.04 -4.68
N ARG A 36 -3.42 2.24 -5.93
CA ARG A 36 -3.79 1.13 -6.83
C ARG A 36 -2.63 0.19 -7.16
N HIS A 37 -1.39 0.68 -7.05
CA HIS A 37 -0.17 -0.08 -7.30
C HIS A 37 0.46 -0.67 -6.02
N ILE A 38 -0.07 -0.32 -4.85
CA ILE A 38 0.51 -0.69 -3.56
C ILE A 38 -0.04 -2.03 -3.03
N PRO A 39 0.81 -2.82 -2.36
CA PRO A 39 0.53 -4.07 -1.62
C PRO A 39 -0.65 -4.27 -0.67
N LEU A 40 -1.69 -3.45 -0.71
CA LEU A 40 -2.77 -3.48 0.28
C LEU A 40 -4.13 -2.96 -0.23
N SER A 41 -4.15 -2.09 -1.24
CA SER A 41 -5.38 -1.35 -1.60
C SER A 41 -6.15 -1.95 -2.78
N SER A 42 -5.54 -2.84 -3.56
CA SER A 42 -6.15 -3.42 -4.78
C SER A 42 -5.98 -4.93 -4.89
N TRP A 43 -5.29 -5.55 -3.93
CA TRP A 43 -4.97 -6.96 -4.00
C TRP A 43 -6.16 -7.79 -3.53
N ASN A 44 -7.01 -8.19 -4.48
CA ASN A 44 -7.77 -9.43 -4.36
C ASN A 44 -6.77 -10.56 -4.63
N LEU A 45 -6.21 -11.15 -3.58
CA LEU A 45 -5.14 -12.16 -3.69
C LEU A 45 -5.58 -13.46 -4.39
N ASN A 46 -6.85 -13.60 -4.78
CA ASN A 46 -7.33 -14.80 -5.45
C ASN A 46 -6.96 -14.88 -6.95
N SER A 47 -6.38 -13.84 -7.57
CA SER A 47 -6.16 -13.87 -9.03
C SER A 47 -4.83 -13.40 -9.61
N SER A 48 -3.81 -12.99 -8.83
CA SER A 48 -2.38 -13.07 -9.24
C SER A 48 -1.45 -12.32 -8.28
N PHE A 49 -0.71 -13.05 -7.44
CA PHE A 49 0.62 -12.64 -7.00
C PHE A 49 1.66 -13.52 -7.69
N PRO A 50 2.51 -12.98 -8.59
CA PRO A 50 3.60 -13.77 -9.15
C PRO A 50 4.69 -14.07 -8.11
N ILE A 51 4.96 -13.16 -7.17
CA ILE A 51 6.21 -13.19 -6.39
C ILE A 51 6.25 -14.28 -5.30
N ILE A 52 5.13 -14.56 -4.64
CA ILE A 52 5.09 -15.54 -3.53
C ILE A 52 4.97 -16.99 -4.05
N ASN A 53 4.48 -17.18 -5.28
CA ASN A 53 4.17 -18.50 -5.85
C ASN A 53 5.25 -19.09 -6.76
N TYR A 54 6.40 -18.43 -6.96
CA TYR A 54 7.45 -18.98 -7.82
C TYR A 54 8.02 -20.33 -7.34
N HIS A 55 7.83 -20.73 -6.08
CA HIS A 55 8.27 -22.04 -5.59
C HIS A 55 7.20 -23.14 -5.67
N HIS A 56 5.91 -22.81 -5.85
CA HIS A 56 4.82 -23.81 -5.89
C HIS A 56 4.45 -24.24 -7.33
N THR A 57 4.73 -23.39 -8.33
CA THR A 57 4.27 -23.61 -9.72
C THR A 57 5.01 -24.73 -10.48
N MET A 58 6.07 -25.33 -9.94
CA MET A 58 6.74 -26.46 -10.61
C MET A 58 6.13 -27.84 -10.31
N MET A 59 5.02 -27.90 -9.58
CA MET A 59 4.29 -29.16 -9.37
C MET A 59 2.81 -28.89 -9.09
N MET A 60 1.99 -28.86 -10.15
CA MET A 60 0.59 -29.33 -10.23
C MET A 60 0.05 -29.01 -11.63
N THR A 61 0.21 -29.95 -12.56
CA THR A 61 -0.62 -30.08 -13.76
C THR A 61 -1.88 -30.84 -13.37
N THR A 62 -3.07 -30.24 -13.48
CA THR A 62 -4.34 -30.86 -13.95
C THR A 62 -5.55 -29.95 -13.65
N THR A 63 -6.19 -29.46 -14.72
CA THR A 63 -7.63 -29.24 -14.95
C THR A 63 -8.55 -28.80 -13.80
N THR A 64 -9.29 -27.70 -13.98
CA THR A 64 -10.77 -27.68 -14.14
C THR A 64 -11.26 -26.25 -14.41
N THR A 65 -12.03 -26.13 -15.49
CA THR A 65 -12.78 -24.96 -15.96
C THR A 65 -13.92 -24.61 -15.00
N THR A 66 -13.99 -23.36 -14.54
CA THR A 66 -15.26 -22.74 -14.12
C THR A 66 -15.25 -21.26 -14.45
N SER A 67 -16.05 -20.92 -15.45
CA SER A 67 -16.46 -19.57 -15.80
C SER A 67 -17.11 -18.90 -14.58
N SER A 68 -16.64 -17.72 -14.19
CA SER A 68 -17.40 -16.85 -13.30
C SER A 68 -17.23 -15.39 -13.71
N SER A 69 -18.32 -14.86 -14.24
CA SER A 69 -18.55 -13.48 -14.61
C SER A 69 -18.33 -12.56 -13.41
N TYR A 70 -17.29 -11.73 -13.42
CA TYR A 70 -17.14 -10.69 -12.39
C TYR A 70 -17.83 -9.40 -12.83
N ARG A 71 -19.12 -9.35 -12.52
CA ARG A 71 -19.82 -8.08 -12.28
C ARG A 71 -19.63 -7.75 -10.81
N THR A 72 -18.85 -6.72 -10.48
CA THR A 72 -18.85 -6.15 -9.12
C THR A 72 -18.82 -4.61 -9.19
N ASN A 73 -20.02 -4.04 -9.31
CA ASN A 73 -20.30 -2.71 -8.76
C ASN A 73 -20.40 -2.87 -7.24
N HIS A 74 -19.27 -2.91 -6.55
CA HIS A 74 -19.23 -2.76 -5.10
C HIS A 74 -18.21 -1.68 -4.77
N HIS A 75 -18.72 -0.49 -4.42
CA HIS A 75 -17.98 0.47 -3.60
C HIS A 75 -17.81 -0.16 -2.21
N HIS A 76 -16.97 -1.20 -2.10
CA HIS A 76 -16.46 -1.60 -0.82
C HIS A 76 -15.72 -0.40 -0.27
N HIS A 77 -16.14 0.09 0.89
CA HIS A 77 -15.42 1.11 1.64
C HIS A 77 -14.14 0.48 2.18
N GLN A 78 -13.22 0.13 1.27
CA GLN A 78 -11.88 -0.29 1.62
C GLN A 78 -11.26 0.91 2.31
N THR A 79 -11.01 0.76 3.61
CA THR A 79 -10.47 1.82 4.44
C THR A 79 -9.14 2.24 3.85
N LYS A 80 -9.14 3.42 3.20
CA LYS A 80 -7.98 3.94 2.50
C LYS A 80 -6.85 4.11 3.52
N LEU A 81 -5.68 3.54 3.21
CA LEU A 81 -4.47 3.83 3.99
C LEU A 81 -4.27 5.34 4.13
N SER A 82 -3.80 5.75 5.30
CA SER A 82 -3.42 7.14 5.51
C SER A 82 -2.33 7.56 4.52
N LYS A 83 -2.15 8.88 4.33
CA LYS A 83 -1.13 9.38 3.38
C LYS A 83 0.27 8.87 3.73
N ILE A 84 0.61 8.85 5.02
CA ILE A 84 1.91 8.40 5.50
C ILE A 84 2.09 6.89 5.34
N GLU A 85 1.06 6.09 5.63
CA GLU A 85 1.14 4.63 5.45
C GLU A 85 1.23 4.25 3.98
N THR A 86 0.51 4.97 3.11
CA THR A 86 0.62 4.81 1.65
C THR A 86 2.07 5.01 1.19
N LEU A 87 2.72 6.09 1.62
CA LEU A 87 4.10 6.40 1.23
C LEU A 87 5.10 5.41 1.84
N ARG A 88 4.92 5.04 3.11
CA ARG A 88 5.78 4.03 3.78
C ARG A 88 5.71 2.70 3.05
N LEU A 89 4.50 2.21 2.76
CA LEU A 89 4.33 0.94 2.08
C LEU A 89 4.82 0.98 0.63
N ALA A 90 4.62 2.07 -0.11
CA ALA A 90 5.19 2.24 -1.45
C ALA A 90 6.71 2.09 -1.43
N ARG A 91 7.37 2.79 -0.49
CA ARG A 91 8.81 2.71 -0.32
C ARG A 91 9.25 1.29 0.03
N ASN A 92 8.58 0.65 0.98
CA ASN A 92 8.88 -0.73 1.39
C ASN A 92 8.76 -1.70 0.20
N TYR A 93 7.75 -1.49 -0.65
CA TYR A 93 7.54 -2.29 -1.85
C TYR A 93 8.64 -2.10 -2.88
N LEU A 94 9.09 -0.86 -3.13
CA LEU A 94 10.23 -0.60 -4.02
C LEU A 94 11.51 -1.27 -3.50
N ILE A 95 11.76 -1.24 -2.20
CA ILE A 95 12.91 -1.94 -1.59
C ILE A 95 12.81 -3.44 -1.84
N LEU A 96 11.64 -4.04 -1.58
CA LEU A 96 11.43 -5.46 -1.82
C LEU A 96 11.69 -5.84 -3.28
N LEU A 97 11.11 -5.08 -4.23
CA LEU A 97 11.32 -5.31 -5.66
C LEU A 97 12.80 -5.14 -6.05
N THR A 98 13.49 -4.14 -5.49
CA THR A 98 14.91 -3.92 -5.73
C THR A 98 15.75 -5.10 -5.23
N GLU A 99 15.48 -5.60 -4.02
CA GLU A 99 16.15 -6.78 -3.47
C GLU A 99 15.94 -8.03 -4.33
N ILE A 100 14.71 -8.25 -4.81
CA ILE A 100 14.39 -9.39 -5.67
C ILE A 100 15.09 -9.29 -7.02
N VAL A 101 15.03 -8.12 -7.67
CA VAL A 101 15.52 -7.94 -9.04
C VAL A 101 17.04 -7.85 -9.11
N HIS A 102 17.69 -7.10 -8.22
CA HIS A 102 19.13 -6.83 -8.30
C HIS A 102 19.98 -7.88 -7.58
N TYR A 103 19.49 -8.42 -6.47
CA TYR A 103 20.26 -9.35 -5.64
C TYR A 103 19.80 -10.80 -5.78
N HIS A 104 18.87 -11.05 -6.72
CA HIS A 104 18.24 -12.35 -6.96
C HIS A 104 17.75 -13.04 -5.68
N GLN A 105 17.32 -12.24 -4.69
CA GLN A 105 16.87 -12.74 -3.40
C GLN A 105 15.41 -13.17 -3.48
N CYS A 106 15.12 -14.40 -3.07
CA CYS A 106 13.76 -14.89 -2.88
C CYS A 106 13.42 -14.83 -1.39
N TYR A 107 12.40 -14.04 -1.03
CA TYR A 107 11.93 -13.96 0.36
C TYR A 107 10.72 -14.88 0.55
N ASN A 108 10.72 -15.61 1.66
CA ASN A 108 9.53 -16.34 2.08
C ASN A 108 8.41 -15.36 2.48
N ARG A 109 7.18 -15.88 2.55
CA ARG A 109 5.98 -15.10 2.85
C ARG A 109 6.09 -14.23 4.12
N LEU A 110 6.71 -14.75 5.18
CA LEU A 110 6.88 -14.00 6.44
C LEU A 110 7.88 -12.85 6.29
N LEU A 111 9.03 -13.08 5.65
CA LEU A 111 10.03 -12.04 5.38
C LEU A 111 9.48 -10.97 4.44
N THR A 112 8.77 -11.36 3.38
CA THR A 112 8.03 -10.43 2.52
C THR A 112 7.04 -9.61 3.33
N GLY A 113 6.26 -10.27 4.20
CA GLY A 113 5.35 -9.60 5.12
C GLY A 113 6.06 -8.58 6.02
N GLN A 114 7.15 -8.96 6.68
CA GLN A 114 7.93 -8.09 7.56
C GLN A 114 8.55 -6.89 6.82
N ILE A 115 9.06 -7.07 5.60
CA ILE A 115 9.59 -5.99 4.77
C ILE A 115 8.48 -5.00 4.42
N LEU A 116 7.32 -5.49 3.97
CA LEU A 116 6.18 -4.64 3.61
C LEU A 116 5.60 -3.92 4.84
N ALA A 117 5.52 -4.62 5.97
CA ALA A 117 4.99 -4.15 7.25
C ALA A 117 5.87 -3.11 7.96
N TYR A 118 7.14 -2.97 7.57
CA TYR A 118 8.12 -2.18 8.32
C TYR A 118 7.65 -0.73 8.55
N GLY A 119 7.45 -0.36 9.82
CA GLY A 119 7.03 0.98 10.24
C GLY A 119 5.56 1.32 9.94
N LEU A 120 4.70 0.34 9.64
CA LEU A 120 3.25 0.55 9.50
C LEU A 120 2.53 0.51 10.86
N GLY A 121 1.34 1.11 10.91
CA GLY A 121 0.48 1.07 12.09
C GLY A 121 -0.22 -0.28 12.27
N GLN A 122 -0.68 -0.56 13.50
CA GLN A 122 -1.30 -1.85 13.87
C GLN A 122 -2.46 -2.27 12.96
N GLN A 123 -3.33 -1.33 12.58
CA GLN A 123 -4.46 -1.63 11.69
C GLN A 123 -3.98 -2.12 10.31
N SER A 124 -2.95 -1.47 9.76
CA SER A 124 -2.35 -1.84 8.48
C SER A 124 -1.62 -3.19 8.56
N LEU A 125 -0.99 -3.49 9.70
CA LEU A 125 -0.40 -4.81 9.98
C LEU A 125 -1.47 -5.91 9.97
N ASN A 126 -2.61 -5.67 10.60
CA ASN A 126 -3.72 -6.64 10.63
C ASN A 126 -4.24 -6.92 9.22
N GLN A 127 -4.36 -5.88 8.39
CA GLN A 127 -4.74 -6.04 6.98
C GLN A 127 -3.71 -6.87 6.20
N LEU A 128 -2.41 -6.59 6.38
CA LEU A 128 -1.33 -7.37 5.76
C LEU A 128 -1.34 -8.84 6.21
N ALA A 129 -1.50 -9.08 7.51
CA ALA A 129 -1.49 -10.43 8.08
C ALA A 129 -2.60 -11.30 7.48
N THR A 130 -3.82 -10.75 7.38
CA THR A 130 -4.97 -11.40 6.74
C THR A 130 -4.70 -11.65 5.26
N LEU A 131 -4.20 -10.65 4.53
CA LEU A 131 -3.97 -10.77 3.09
C LEU A 131 -2.90 -11.81 2.77
N LEU A 132 -1.82 -11.85 3.53
CA LEU A 132 -0.74 -12.80 3.32
C LEU A 132 -1.04 -14.18 3.93
N ASN A 133 -2.20 -14.36 4.59
CA ASN A 133 -2.58 -15.57 5.31
C ASN A 133 -1.44 -16.03 6.25
N ILE A 134 -1.02 -15.14 7.14
CA ILE A 134 0.00 -15.42 8.15
C ILE A 134 -0.71 -15.53 9.50
N ASP A 135 -1.01 -16.75 9.92
CA ASP A 135 -1.74 -17.03 11.15
C ASP A 135 -0.88 -16.70 12.39
N GLY A 136 -1.45 -16.00 13.39
CA GLY A 136 -0.75 -15.59 14.62
C GLY A 136 0.28 -14.44 14.50
N SER A 137 0.33 -13.71 13.38
CA SER A 137 1.53 -13.00 12.91
C SER A 137 1.68 -11.51 13.25
N ILE A 138 0.75 -10.84 13.93
CA ILE A 138 0.88 -9.38 14.16
C ILE A 138 2.18 -9.06 14.91
N ARG A 139 2.51 -9.86 15.93
CA ARG A 139 3.78 -9.74 16.65
C ARG A 139 4.98 -10.00 15.75
N SER A 140 4.90 -11.03 14.91
CA SER A 140 5.95 -11.39 13.96
C SER A 140 6.15 -10.32 12.88
N LEU A 141 5.11 -9.59 12.47
CA LEU A 141 5.19 -8.48 11.53
C LEU A 141 5.63 -7.17 12.19
N SER A 142 5.23 -6.93 13.45
CA SER A 142 5.61 -5.72 14.19
C SER A 142 7.08 -5.73 14.62
N GLU A 143 7.66 -6.91 14.83
CA GLU A 143 9.06 -7.09 15.19
C GLU A 143 9.86 -7.57 13.97
N PRO A 144 10.44 -6.65 13.16
CA PRO A 144 11.24 -7.04 12.01
C PRO A 144 12.51 -7.76 12.47
N CYS A 145 12.81 -8.91 11.87
CA CYS A 145 14.03 -9.65 12.19
C CYS A 145 15.30 -8.88 11.76
N ARG A 146 16.48 -9.29 12.27
CA ARG A 146 17.76 -8.61 11.97
C ARG A 146 18.03 -8.47 10.47
N GLN A 147 17.61 -9.45 9.67
CA GLN A 147 17.76 -9.39 8.22
C GLN A 147 16.96 -8.23 7.61
N VAL A 148 15.72 -8.03 8.03
CA VAL A 148 14.88 -6.92 7.56
C VAL A 148 15.47 -5.58 8.01
N GLN A 149 15.94 -5.50 9.26
CA GLN A 149 16.63 -4.30 9.76
C GLN A 149 17.89 -3.99 8.94
N ALA A 150 18.70 -5.00 8.58
CA ALA A 150 19.88 -4.83 7.76
C ALA A 150 19.55 -4.36 6.33
N ILE A 151 18.47 -4.89 5.73
CA ILE A 151 17.97 -4.42 4.43
C ILE A 151 17.62 -2.94 4.53
N PHE A 152 16.85 -2.51 5.53
CA PHE A 152 16.45 -1.10 5.64
C PHE A 152 17.61 -0.16 5.97
N ALA A 153 18.57 -0.62 6.77
CA ALA A 153 19.81 0.11 7.05
C ALA A 153 20.65 0.32 5.78
N LYS A 154 20.73 -0.68 4.89
CA LYS A 154 21.44 -0.58 3.60
C LYS A 154 20.89 0.53 2.71
N TYR A 155 19.58 0.77 2.73
CA TYR A 155 18.97 1.86 1.97
C TYR A 155 19.02 3.21 2.71
N SER A 156 19.76 3.32 3.82
CA SER A 156 19.89 4.54 4.64
C SER A 156 18.55 5.05 5.20
N ILE A 157 17.67 4.14 5.62
CA ILE A 157 16.44 4.49 6.32
C ILE A 157 16.51 3.96 7.75
N ILE A 158 16.66 4.89 8.69
CA ILE A 158 16.58 4.68 10.14
C ILE A 158 15.24 5.23 10.62
#